data_AF-A0A519WYE2-F1
#
_entry.id   AF-A0A519WYE2-F1
#
_cell.length_a   1.000
_cell.length_b   1.000
_cell.length_c   1.000
_cell.angle_alpha   90.00
_cell.angle_beta   90.00
_cell.angle_gamma   90.00
#
_symmetry.space_group_name_H-M   'P 1'
#
loop_
_entity.id
_entity.type
_entity.pdbx_description
1 polymer ?
#
loop_
_entity_poly.entity_id
_entity_poly.type
_entity_poly.pdbx_seq_one_letter_code
_entity_poly.pdbx_strand_id
1 'polypeptide(L)'
;MKQFPAKEVMGFMEPFNVKIGYGSNEVTLTILPAGENYYKVIYYGAIIGAVKYDIDSWELVPLEEVEAGDLPFYRHDVNSGKVNVVMNEATADEIGEEINHYYHKEED
;
A
#
# COMPACT_ATOMS: atom_id res chain seq x y z
N MET A 1 9.89 -16.88 -8.70
CA MET A 1 9.75 -16.58 -7.27
C MET A 1 9.77 -15.07 -7.16
N LYS A 2 8.72 -14.41 -6.64
CA LYS A 2 8.77 -12.96 -6.45
C LYS A 2 9.82 -12.64 -5.40
N GLN A 3 10.77 -11.76 -5.71
CA GLN A 3 11.87 -11.45 -4.80
C GLN A 3 11.67 -10.05 -4.24
N PHE A 4 11.24 -9.96 -2.98
CA PHE A 4 11.20 -8.70 -2.25
C PHE A 4 12.50 -8.49 -1.47
N PRO A 5 12.86 -7.23 -1.15
CA PRO A 5 14.00 -6.95 -0.30
C PRO A 5 13.85 -7.60 1.09
N ALA A 6 14.97 -8.05 1.67
CA ALA A 6 14.99 -8.66 3.00
C ALA A 6 14.51 -7.67 4.08
N LYS A 7 13.96 -8.19 5.19
CA LYS A 7 13.43 -7.40 6.32
C LYS A 7 14.40 -6.32 6.84
N GLU A 8 15.69 -6.65 6.89
CA GLU A 8 16.76 -5.74 7.34
C GLU A 8 16.93 -4.54 6.40
N VAL A 9 16.65 -4.71 5.10
CA VAL A 9 16.70 -3.64 4.09
C VAL A 9 15.40 -2.84 4.09
N MET A 10 14.26 -3.51 4.30
CA MET A 10 12.91 -2.90 4.31
C MET A 10 12.73 -1.81 5.38
N GLY A 11 13.40 -1.93 6.53
CA GLY A 11 13.43 -0.88 7.56
C GLY A 11 14.17 0.40 7.17
N PHE A 12 14.89 0.39 6.04
CA PHE A 12 15.61 1.54 5.47
C PHE A 12 15.07 1.95 4.09
N MET A 13 13.98 1.34 3.62
CA MET A 13 13.42 1.68 2.32
C MET A 13 12.60 2.95 2.40
N GLU A 14 12.89 3.85 1.45
CA GLU A 14 12.15 5.08 1.32
C GLU A 14 10.70 4.79 0.89
N PRO A 15 9.72 5.55 1.42
CA PRO A 15 8.36 5.51 0.91
C PRO A 15 8.35 5.85 -0.59
N PHE A 16 7.48 5.18 -1.34
CA PHE A 16 7.32 5.40 -2.76
C PHE A 16 5.85 5.55 -3.13
N ASN A 17 5.57 6.05 -4.34
CA ASN A 17 4.20 6.24 -4.80
C ASN A 17 3.82 5.17 -5.82
N VAL A 18 2.60 4.67 -5.70
CA VAL A 18 1.93 3.83 -6.70
C VAL A 18 0.68 4.52 -7.21
N LYS A 19 0.23 4.16 -8.41
CA LYS A 19 -0.99 4.66 -9.02
C LYS A 19 -1.93 3.50 -9.25
N ILE A 20 -3.12 3.57 -8.68
CA ILE A 20 -4.17 2.58 -8.90
C ILE A 20 -5.37 3.22 -9.61
N GLY A 21 -6.03 2.44 -10.45
CA GLY A 21 -7.34 2.76 -10.97
C GLY A 21 -8.40 2.68 -9.86
N TYR A 22 -9.39 3.57 -9.92
CA TYR A 22 -10.52 3.51 -9.00
C TYR A 22 -11.79 4.03 -9.68
N GLY A 23 -12.52 3.12 -10.31
CA GLY A 23 -13.63 3.44 -11.20
C GLY A 23 -13.14 4.21 -12.42
N SER A 24 -13.62 5.44 -12.59
CA SER A 24 -13.16 6.35 -13.67
C SER A 24 -12.00 7.26 -13.26
N ASN A 25 -11.46 7.09 -12.04
CA ASN A 25 -10.39 7.93 -11.49
C ASN A 25 -9.08 7.15 -11.40
N GLU A 26 -7.96 7.88 -11.31
CA GLU A 26 -6.66 7.35 -10.88
C GLU A 26 -6.36 7.93 -9.49
N VAL A 27 -5.88 7.10 -8.57
CA VAL A 27 -5.49 7.51 -7.22
C VAL A 27 -4.02 7.23 -7.01
N THR A 28 -3.28 8.24 -6.55
CA THR A 28 -1.91 8.07 -6.07
C THR A 28 -1.93 7.72 -4.59
N LEU A 29 -1.26 6.63 -4.24
CA LEU A 29 -1.07 6.16 -2.87
C LEU A 29 0.42 6.17 -2.55
N THR A 30 0.76 6.54 -1.32
CA THR A 30 2.12 6.39 -0.80
C THR A 30 2.22 5.05 -0.09
N ILE A 31 3.20 4.25 -0.50
CA ILE A 31 3.51 2.94 0.06
C ILE A 31 4.71 3.12 0.99
N LEU A 32 4.52 2.76 2.25
CA LEU A 32 5.57 2.78 3.27
C LEU A 32 5.92 1.33 3.65
N PRO A 33 7.08 0.81 3.23
CA PRO A 33 7.61 -0.45 3.73
C PRO A 33 7.76 -0.38 5.26
N ALA A 34 7.20 -1.36 5.97
CA ALA A 34 7.16 -1.34 7.44
C ALA A 34 7.47 -2.69 8.08
N GLY A 35 7.90 -3.67 7.30
CA GLY A 35 8.25 -5.02 7.74
C GLY A 35 8.44 -5.94 6.55
N GLU A 36 8.82 -7.19 6.80
CA GLU A 36 8.96 -8.18 5.74
C GLU A 36 7.64 -8.39 5.00
N ASN A 37 7.64 -8.13 3.70
CA ASN A 37 6.47 -8.17 2.83
C ASN A 37 5.26 -7.36 3.32
N TYR A 38 5.44 -6.40 4.24
CA TYR A 38 4.37 -5.63 4.86
C TYR A 38 4.51 -4.15 4.52
N TYR A 39 3.43 -3.58 3.99
CA TYR A 39 3.41 -2.21 3.48
C TYR A 39 2.20 -1.46 3.99
N LYS A 40 2.44 -0.32 4.65
CA LYS A 40 1.37 0.63 5.00
C LYS A 40 0.98 1.41 3.75
N VAL A 41 -0.32 1.54 3.55
CA VAL A 41 -0.91 2.30 2.44
C VAL A 41 -1.39 3.64 2.98
N ILE A 42 -0.83 4.71 2.45
CA ILE A 42 -1.07 6.08 2.92
C ILE A 42 -1.79 6.87 1.82
N TYR A 43 -2.87 7.55 2.21
CA TYR A 43 -3.63 8.46 1.37
C TYR A 43 -3.75 9.82 2.04
N TYR A 44 -3.28 10.88 1.38
CA TYR A 44 -3.22 12.24 1.93
C TYR A 44 -2.57 12.32 3.33
N GLY A 45 -1.47 11.59 3.53
CA GLY A 45 -0.70 11.62 4.79
C GLY A 45 -1.33 10.85 5.96
N ALA A 46 -2.38 10.07 5.71
CA ALA A 46 -3.02 9.21 6.71
C ALA A 46 -3.08 7.75 6.22
N ILE A 47 -2.97 6.79 7.13
CA ILE A 47 -3.02 5.36 6.82
C ILE A 47 -4.44 4.96 6.45
N ILE A 48 -4.66 4.52 5.22
CA ILE A 48 -5.97 4.02 4.79
C ILE A 48 -6.09 2.49 4.97
N GLY A 49 -4.96 1.79 5.07
CA GLY A 49 -4.87 0.36 5.37
C GLY A 49 -3.44 -0.14 5.26
N ALA A 50 -3.26 -1.45 5.24
CA ALA A 50 -1.99 -2.08 4.91
C ALA A 50 -2.22 -3.34 4.07
N VAL A 51 -1.21 -3.68 3.28
CA VAL A 51 -1.18 -4.93 2.50
C VAL A 51 0.05 -5.73 2.89
N LYS A 52 -0.07 -7.05 2.84
CA LYS A 52 1.05 -7.97 2.99
C LYS A 52 1.12 -8.95 1.82
N TYR A 53 2.31 -9.39 1.45
CA TYR A 53 2.48 -10.51 0.53
C TYR A 53 2.70 -11.81 1.32
N ASP A 54 1.82 -12.79 1.14
CA ASP A 54 1.82 -14.07 1.86
C ASP A 54 1.45 -15.24 0.94
N ILE A 55 2.16 -16.37 1.06
CA ILE A 55 2.01 -17.62 0.27
C ILE A 55 1.57 -17.37 -1.19
N ASP A 56 2.32 -16.49 -1.87
CA ASP A 56 2.13 -16.08 -3.26
C ASP A 56 0.98 -15.10 -3.61
N SER A 57 0.28 -14.54 -2.63
CA SER A 57 -0.84 -13.60 -2.83
C SER A 57 -0.69 -12.30 -2.05
N TRP A 58 -1.35 -11.23 -2.51
CA TRP A 58 -1.47 -9.99 -1.76
C TRP A 58 -2.72 -10.04 -0.90
N GLU A 59 -2.55 -9.81 0.41
CA GLU A 59 -3.63 -9.84 1.37
C GLU A 59 -3.81 -8.48 2.03
N LEU A 60 -5.06 -8.12 2.28
CA LEU A 60 -5.40 -7.00 3.15
C LEU A 60 -5.09 -7.36 4.60
N VAL A 61 -4.43 -6.45 5.31
CA VAL A 61 -4.25 -6.56 6.76
C VAL A 61 -5.49 -5.98 7.45
N PRO A 62 -6.13 -6.70 8.39
CA PRO A 62 -7.24 -6.16 9.18
C PRO A 62 -6.86 -4.83 9.83
N LEU A 63 -7.73 -3.82 9.76
CA LEU A 63 -7.39 -2.45 10.17
C LEU A 63 -6.99 -2.38 11.65
N GLU A 64 -7.57 -3.22 12.49
CA GLU A 64 -7.26 -3.40 13.91
C GLU A 64 -5.86 -3.97 14.18
N GLU A 65 -5.26 -4.66 13.21
CA GLU A 65 -3.90 -5.20 13.27
C GLU A 65 -2.88 -4.23 12.64
N VAL A 66 -3.34 -3.17 11.97
CA VAL A 66 -2.45 -2.18 11.34
C VAL A 66 -1.80 -1.31 12.42
N GLU A 67 -0.49 -1.42 12.54
CA GLU A 67 0.29 -0.54 13.42
C GLU A 67 0.38 0.88 12.83
N ALA A 68 -0.33 1.83 13.43
CA ALA A 68 -0.36 3.21 12.95
C ALA A 68 0.99 3.93 13.10
N GLY A 69 1.71 3.68 14.20
CA GLY A 69 2.88 4.47 14.59
C GLY A 69 2.49 5.93 14.78
N ASP A 70 3.24 6.85 14.14
CA ASP A 70 3.03 8.29 14.25
C ASP A 70 1.97 8.86 13.28
N LEU A 71 1.43 8.04 12.38
CA LEU A 71 0.47 8.49 11.37
C LEU A 71 -0.98 8.26 11.82
N PRO A 72 -1.90 9.20 11.54
CA PRO A 72 -3.31 8.98 11.81
C PRO A 72 -3.90 7.97 10.82
N PHE A 73 -4.99 7.31 11.20
CA PHE A 73 -5.83 6.60 10.23
C PHE A 73 -6.65 7.57 9.40
N TYR A 74 -6.74 7.29 8.10
CA TYR A 74 -7.52 8.05 7.16
C TYR A 74 -9.00 7.93 7.51
N ARG A 75 -9.69 9.07 7.52
CA ARG A 75 -11.15 9.15 7.66
C ARG A 75 -11.67 9.87 6.46
N HIS A 76 -12.52 9.20 5.70
CA HIS A 76 -13.14 9.78 4.53
C HIS A 76 -14.12 10.90 4.96
N ASP A 77 -13.92 12.10 4.39
CA ASP A 77 -14.86 13.21 4.50
C ASP A 77 -15.59 13.36 3.16
N VAL A 78 -16.91 13.16 3.18
CA VAL A 78 -17.78 13.24 2.00
C VAL A 78 -17.77 14.61 1.33
N ASN A 79 -17.39 15.66 2.04
CA ASN A 79 -17.29 17.02 1.50
C ASN A 79 -15.88 17.36 0.98
N SER A 80 -14.92 16.45 1.10
CA SER A 80 -13.53 16.72 0.73
C SER A 80 -13.27 16.72 -0.77
N GLY A 81 -14.21 16.19 -1.57
CA GLY A 81 -14.02 15.98 -3.02
C GLY A 81 -12.97 14.89 -3.35
N LYS A 82 -12.41 14.22 -2.34
CA LYS A 82 -11.45 13.13 -2.50
C LYS A 82 -12.17 11.85 -2.90
N VAL A 83 -11.45 10.99 -3.63
CA VAL A 83 -11.97 9.66 -3.97
C VAL A 83 -12.10 8.84 -2.69
N ASN A 84 -13.26 8.23 -2.48
CA ASN A 84 -13.47 7.29 -1.38
C ASN A 84 -12.85 5.94 -1.73
N VAL A 85 -11.55 5.81 -1.52
CA VAL A 85 -10.83 4.55 -1.71
C VAL A 85 -11.26 3.56 -0.61
N VAL A 86 -11.81 2.43 -1.02
CA VAL A 86 -12.21 1.34 -0.13
C VAL A 86 -11.15 0.26 -0.20
N MET A 87 -10.53 -0.05 0.94
CA MET A 87 -9.57 -1.13 1.03
C MET A 87 -10.29 -2.48 1.06
N ASN A 88 -10.29 -3.17 -0.08
CA ASN A 88 -10.82 -4.52 -0.26
C ASN A 88 -9.79 -5.40 -1.00
N GLU A 89 -10.11 -6.67 -1.24
CA GLU A 89 -9.22 -7.62 -1.91
C GLU A 89 -8.76 -7.12 -3.30
N ALA A 90 -9.67 -6.61 -4.13
CA ALA A 90 -9.32 -6.10 -5.46
C ALA A 90 -8.38 -4.90 -5.41
N THR A 91 -8.59 -3.99 -4.46
CA THR A 91 -7.69 -2.85 -4.23
C THR A 91 -6.34 -3.31 -3.68
N ALA A 92 -6.31 -4.33 -2.82
CA ALA A 92 -5.06 -4.90 -2.31
C ALA A 92 -4.25 -5.57 -3.43
N ASP A 93 -4.90 -6.32 -4.32
CA ASP A 93 -4.28 -6.94 -5.49
C ASP A 93 -3.66 -5.87 -6.40
N GLU A 94 -4.40 -4.82 -6.76
CA GLU A 94 -3.92 -3.76 -7.65
C GLU A 94 -2.75 -2.97 -7.04
N ILE A 95 -2.81 -2.64 -5.75
CA ILE A 95 -1.68 -2.05 -5.02
C ILE A 95 -0.48 -2.99 -5.07
N GLY A 96 -0.70 -4.28 -4.83
CA GLY A 96 0.33 -5.30 -4.82
C GLY A 96 1.00 -5.50 -6.18
N GLU A 97 0.24 -5.41 -7.28
CA GLU A 97 0.78 -5.41 -8.65
C GLU A 97 1.71 -4.23 -8.86
N GLU A 98 1.30 -3.03 -8.47
CA GLU A 98 2.12 -1.83 -8.60
C GLU A 98 3.38 -1.85 -7.70
N ILE A 99 3.29 -2.45 -6.52
CA ILE A 99 4.47 -2.71 -5.67
C ILE A 99 5.43 -3.68 -6.39
N ASN A 100 4.93 -4.75 -7.02
CA ASN A 100 5.78 -5.63 -7.81
C ASN A 100 6.44 -4.88 -8.95
N HIS A 101 5.69 -4.08 -9.71
CA HIS A 101 6.22 -3.26 -10.79
C HIS A 101 7.30 -2.30 -10.29
N TYR A 102 7.11 -1.65 -9.13
CA TYR A 102 8.11 -0.78 -8.54
C TYR A 102 9.45 -1.50 -8.32
N TYR A 103 9.42 -2.72 -7.78
CA TYR A 103 10.65 -3.49 -7.50
C TYR A 103 11.30 -4.16 -8.71
N HIS A 104 10.57 -4.33 -9.81
CA HIS A 104 11.10 -4.98 -11.03
C HIS A 104 11.36 -3.97 -12.17
N LYS A 105 11.23 -2.67 -11.90
CA LYS A 105 11.49 -1.59 -12.88
C LYS A 105 12.98 -1.41 -13.25
N GLU A 106 13.91 -2.09 -12.59
CA GLU A 106 15.36 -1.94 -12.84
C GLU A 106 15.95 -2.95 -13.86
N GLU A 107 15.13 -3.72 -14.59
CA GLU A 107 15.62 -4.74 -15.56
C GLU A 107 15.54 -4.34 -17.05
N ASP A 108 15.25 -3.08 -17.40
CA ASP A 108 15.25 -2.58 -18.81
C ASP A 108 16.43 -1.66 -19.14
#